data_AF-A0A2S6Z070-F1
#
_entry.id   AF-A0A2S6Z070-F1
#
_cell.length_a   1.000
_cell.length_b   1.000
_cell.length_c   1.000
_cell.angle_alpha   90.00
_cell.angle_beta   90.00
_cell.angle_gamma   90.00
#
_symmetry.space_group_name_H-M   'P 1'
#
loop_
_entity.id
_entity.type
_entity.pdbx_description
1 polymer ?
#
loop_
_entity_poly.entity_id
_entity_poly.type
_entity_poly.pdbx_seq_one_letter_code
_entity_poly.pdbx_strand_id
1 'polypeptide(L)'
;MLDGFGAVDVPDGGQGAEVAPKQANEGESGITLNGDAQSVQSIAVKKFYASPEYAEVLKRQLPAATSVRLIADKCGGDDDGGPDSLQTKFYAIALDAGEAFVEAHLDDGTETRGPGSTTFVFTKAKPQKRIQALQCKES
;
A
#
# COMPACT_ATOMS: atom_id res chain seq x y z
N MET A 1 -15.82 -4.59 -22.26
CA MET A 1 -14.42 -4.91 -21.87
C MET A 1 -14.33 -4.60 -20.39
N LEU A 2 -13.76 -5.48 -19.56
CA LEU A 2 -13.52 -5.15 -18.16
C LEU A 2 -12.33 -4.18 -18.13
N ASP A 3 -12.52 -2.95 -17.64
CA ASP A 3 -11.42 -2.03 -17.40
C ASP A 3 -10.49 -2.65 -16.34
N GLY A 4 -9.16 -2.49 -16.48
CA GLY A 4 -8.19 -3.01 -15.51
C GLY A 4 -7.46 -4.31 -15.89
N PHE A 5 -7.56 -4.79 -17.14
CA PHE A 5 -6.89 -6.01 -17.62
C PHE A 5 -5.93 -5.75 -18.82
N GLY A 6 -5.53 -4.50 -19.04
CA GLY A 6 -4.55 -4.14 -20.06
C GLY A 6 -3.13 -4.62 -19.72
N ALA A 7 -2.26 -4.66 -20.71
CA ALA A 7 -0.83 -4.89 -20.51
C ALA A 7 -0.15 -3.55 -20.15
N VAL A 8 0.71 -3.59 -19.12
CA VAL A 8 1.31 -2.41 -18.52
C VAL A 8 2.80 -2.62 -18.28
N ASP A 9 3.59 -1.57 -18.47
CA ASP A 9 5.03 -1.61 -18.20
C ASP A 9 5.29 -1.60 -16.70
N VAL A 10 5.89 -2.67 -16.17
CA VAL A 10 6.31 -2.77 -14.77
C VAL A 10 7.82 -3.08 -14.69
N PRO A 11 8.50 -2.75 -13.58
CA PRO A 11 9.89 -3.11 -13.40
C PRO A 11 10.08 -4.63 -13.44
N ASP A 12 11.09 -5.10 -14.18
CA ASP A 12 11.44 -6.53 -14.27
C ASP A 12 12.23 -7.03 -13.03
N GLY A 13 12.58 -6.12 -12.11
CA GLY A 13 13.33 -6.47 -10.88
C GLY A 13 14.81 -6.77 -11.10
N GLY A 14 15.32 -6.65 -12.33
CA GLY A 14 16.74 -6.74 -12.64
C GLY A 14 17.53 -5.52 -12.13
N GLN A 15 18.82 -5.71 -11.86
CA GLN A 15 19.77 -4.62 -11.59
C GLN A 15 20.53 -4.25 -12.87
N GLY A 16 20.47 -2.98 -13.28
CA GLY A 16 21.27 -2.45 -14.40
C GLY A 16 20.53 -1.45 -15.28
N ALA A 17 21.28 -0.63 -16.03
CA ALA A 17 20.72 0.38 -16.94
C ALA A 17 20.03 -0.22 -18.19
N GLU A 18 20.26 -1.50 -18.46
CA GLU A 18 19.71 -2.25 -19.61
C GLU A 18 18.43 -3.03 -19.27
N VAL A 19 17.94 -2.95 -18.03
CA VAL A 19 16.72 -3.64 -17.62
C VAL A 19 15.52 -2.92 -18.22
N ALA A 20 14.99 -3.48 -19.30
CA ALA A 20 13.76 -3.01 -19.91
C ALA A 20 12.56 -3.33 -19.00
N PRO A 21 11.55 -2.45 -18.93
CA PRO A 21 10.30 -2.80 -18.27
C PRO A 21 9.69 -4.05 -18.92
N LYS A 22 9.06 -4.90 -18.11
CA LYS A 22 8.30 -6.05 -18.58
C LYS A 22 6.82 -5.68 -18.69
N GLN A 23 6.11 -6.34 -19.59
CA GLN A 23 4.66 -6.23 -19.67
C GLN A 23 4.01 -7.13 -18.61
N ALA A 24 3.25 -6.54 -17.71
CA ALA A 24 2.42 -7.24 -16.73
C ALA A 24 0.95 -6.89 -16.92
N ASN A 25 0.06 -7.66 -16.29
CA ASN A 25 -1.36 -7.35 -16.29
C ASN A 25 -1.63 -6.20 -15.29
N GLU A 26 -2.44 -5.21 -15.66
CA GLU A 26 -2.87 -4.12 -14.77
C GLU A 26 -3.57 -4.62 -13.48
N GLY A 27 -4.19 -5.80 -13.54
CA GLY A 27 -4.76 -6.49 -12.39
C GLY A 27 -3.75 -7.26 -11.53
N GLU A 28 -2.48 -7.35 -11.94
CA GLU A 28 -1.44 -8.06 -11.18
C GLU A 28 -1.14 -7.32 -9.87
N SER A 29 -1.12 -8.08 -8.77
CA SER A 29 -0.79 -7.56 -7.44
C SER A 29 0.21 -8.50 -6.77
N GLY A 30 1.27 -7.92 -6.20
CA GLY A 30 2.20 -8.64 -5.35
C GLY A 30 1.62 -8.76 -3.93
N ILE A 31 1.69 -9.95 -3.34
CA ILE A 31 1.27 -10.18 -1.96
C ILE A 31 2.46 -10.72 -1.17
N THR A 32 2.82 -10.03 -0.10
CA THR A 32 3.85 -10.45 0.86
C THR A 32 3.20 -10.70 2.21
N LEU A 33 3.40 -11.90 2.76
CA LEU A 33 2.95 -12.27 4.09
C LEU A 33 4.14 -12.17 5.05
N ASN A 34 4.04 -11.30 6.05
CA ASN A 34 5.07 -11.15 7.08
C ASN A 34 4.60 -11.79 8.38
N GLY A 35 5.44 -12.61 8.98
CA GLY A 35 5.14 -13.32 10.21
C GLY A 35 6.12 -14.45 10.47
N ASP A 36 5.64 -15.47 11.16
CA ASP A 36 6.39 -16.67 11.51
C ASP A 36 5.64 -17.94 11.03
N ALA A 37 6.18 -19.11 11.37
CA ALA A 37 5.60 -20.40 10.97
C ALA A 37 4.19 -20.65 11.53
N GLN A 38 3.75 -19.90 12.55
CA GLN A 38 2.48 -20.10 13.22
C GLN A 38 1.49 -18.95 12.98
N SER A 39 1.97 -17.77 12.62
CA SER A 39 1.11 -16.59 12.53
C SER A 39 1.56 -15.59 11.46
N VAL A 40 0.58 -15.05 10.73
CA VAL A 40 0.75 -13.86 9.89
C VAL A 40 0.49 -12.63 10.74
N GLN A 41 1.49 -11.74 10.79
CA GLN A 41 1.47 -10.49 11.55
C GLN A 41 1.05 -9.32 10.67
N SER A 42 1.48 -9.30 9.40
CA SER A 42 1.02 -8.34 8.41
C SER A 42 0.96 -8.91 6.99
N ILE A 43 0.14 -8.28 6.16
CA ILE A 43 0.01 -8.60 4.73
C ILE A 43 0.27 -7.32 3.95
N ALA A 44 1.29 -7.30 3.10
CA ALA A 44 1.52 -6.19 2.17
C ALA A 44 0.99 -6.56 0.79
N VAL A 45 0.09 -5.75 0.25
CA VAL A 45 -0.42 -5.86 -1.11
C VAL A 45 0.14 -4.70 -1.91
N LYS A 46 1.01 -5.00 -2.87
CA LYS A 46 1.60 -4.03 -3.79
C LYS A 46 0.85 -4.08 -5.11
N LYS A 47 0.23 -2.96 -5.47
CA LYS A 47 -0.40 -2.77 -6.78
C LYS A 47 0.47 -1.83 -7.60
N PHE A 48 0.82 -2.25 -8.81
CA PHE A 48 1.50 -1.37 -9.76
C PHE A 48 0.57 -0.23 -10.15
N TYR A 49 1.12 0.97 -10.36
CA TYR A 49 0.45 2.27 -10.41
C TYR A 49 0.22 2.95 -9.06
N ALA A 50 0.79 4.15 -8.94
CA ALA A 50 0.55 5.06 -7.85
C ALA A 50 -0.86 5.67 -7.95
N SER A 51 -1.68 5.51 -6.92
CA SER A 51 -2.99 6.15 -6.80
C SER A 51 -3.18 6.69 -5.38
N PRO A 52 -3.36 8.01 -5.19
CA PRO A 52 -3.58 8.60 -3.87
C PRO A 52 -5.00 8.34 -3.31
N GLU A 53 -5.88 7.69 -4.09
CA GLU A 53 -7.29 7.42 -3.76
C GLU A 53 -7.48 6.15 -2.90
N TYR A 54 -6.64 5.97 -1.88
CA TYR A 54 -6.59 4.74 -1.08
C TYR A 54 -7.95 4.29 -0.53
N ALA A 55 -8.75 5.22 -0.01
CA ALA A 55 -10.05 4.90 0.58
C ALA A 55 -11.02 4.30 -0.46
N GLU A 56 -11.02 4.82 -1.68
CA GLU A 56 -11.87 4.32 -2.76
C GLU A 56 -11.39 2.96 -3.26
N VAL A 57 -10.07 2.75 -3.34
CA VAL A 57 -9.49 1.43 -3.65
C VAL A 57 -9.89 0.42 -2.59
N LEU A 58 -9.74 0.74 -1.30
CA LEU A 58 -10.11 -0.17 -0.19
C LEU A 58 -11.60 -0.51 -0.22
N LYS A 59 -12.49 0.46 -0.42
CA LYS A 59 -13.95 0.20 -0.53
C LYS A 59 -14.30 -0.68 -1.71
N ARG A 60 -13.67 -0.47 -2.87
CA ARG A 60 -13.94 -1.26 -4.09
C ARG A 60 -13.41 -2.69 -4.00
N GLN A 61 -12.22 -2.87 -3.42
CA GLN A 61 -11.51 -4.15 -3.39
C GLN A 61 -11.85 -5.02 -2.17
N LEU A 62 -12.43 -4.43 -1.12
CA LEU A 62 -12.84 -5.15 0.09
C LEU A 62 -14.37 -5.03 0.27
N PRO A 63 -15.18 -5.72 -0.54
CA PRO A 63 -16.63 -5.66 -0.42
C PRO A 63 -17.16 -6.21 0.91
N ALA A 64 -16.35 -6.99 1.63
CA ALA A 64 -16.66 -7.47 2.98
C ALA A 64 -16.42 -6.41 4.08
N ALA A 65 -15.81 -5.27 3.74
CA ALA A 65 -15.64 -4.17 4.68
C ALA A 65 -16.97 -3.43 4.88
N THR A 66 -17.45 -3.38 6.12
CA THR A 66 -18.64 -2.62 6.51
C THR A 66 -18.34 -1.12 6.61
N SER A 67 -17.09 -0.75 6.90
CA SER A 67 -16.63 0.63 6.83
C SER A 67 -15.12 0.73 6.61
N VAL A 68 -14.69 1.85 6.03
CA VAL A 68 -13.28 2.26 5.90
C VAL A 68 -13.18 3.67 6.47
N ARG A 69 -12.43 3.85 7.56
CA ARG A 69 -12.28 5.11 8.28
C ARG A 69 -10.83 5.55 8.28
N LEU A 70 -10.56 6.80 7.92
CA LEU A 70 -9.23 7.39 8.09
C LEU A 70 -8.95 7.56 9.59
N ILE A 71 -7.77 7.13 10.05
CA ILE A 71 -7.36 7.23 11.46
C ILE A 71 -6.10 8.06 11.66
N ALA A 72 -5.26 8.19 10.63
CA ALA A 72 -4.17 9.16 10.62
C ALA A 72 -3.78 9.54 9.19
N ASP A 73 -3.39 10.80 8.99
CA ASP A 73 -2.91 11.35 7.73
C ASP A 73 -1.84 12.42 7.96
N LYS A 74 -1.42 13.11 6.89
CA LYS A 74 -0.51 14.27 6.95
C LYS A 74 0.74 13.96 7.78
N CYS A 75 1.37 12.85 7.46
CA CYS A 75 2.63 12.44 8.06
C CYS A 75 3.71 13.47 7.76
N GLY A 76 4.43 13.88 8.79
CA GLY A 76 5.45 14.92 8.73
C GLY A 76 6.82 14.37 8.35
N GLY A 77 7.05 13.07 8.53
CA GLY A 77 8.34 12.45 8.29
C GLY A 77 8.29 11.02 7.75
N ASP A 78 9.42 10.57 7.22
CA ASP A 78 9.73 9.18 6.88
C ASP A 78 10.42 8.46 8.07
N ASP A 79 10.90 7.23 7.84
CA ASP A 79 11.59 6.43 8.87
C ASP A 79 12.98 6.98 9.26
N ASP A 80 13.57 7.83 8.44
CA ASP A 80 14.91 8.41 8.61
C ASP A 80 14.87 9.88 9.09
N GLY A 81 13.67 10.41 9.32
CA GLY A 81 13.43 11.79 9.75
C GLY A 81 13.46 12.83 8.60
N GLY A 82 13.44 12.38 7.35
CA GLY A 82 13.19 13.18 6.16
C GLY A 82 11.69 13.40 5.92
N PRO A 83 11.28 14.20 4.92
CA PRO A 83 9.86 14.43 4.63
C PRO A 83 9.16 13.17 4.10
N ASP A 84 7.89 12.95 4.44
CA ASP A 84 7.07 11.85 3.90
C ASP A 84 6.83 12.03 2.39
N SER A 85 7.73 11.49 1.57
CA SER A 85 7.60 11.42 0.11
C SER A 85 6.55 10.40 -0.33
N LEU A 86 6.18 9.46 0.56
CA LEU A 86 5.31 8.34 0.25
C LEU A 86 3.81 8.65 0.47
N GLN A 87 3.47 9.85 0.95
CA GLN A 87 2.09 10.30 1.18
C GLN A 87 1.28 9.26 1.99
N THR A 88 1.85 8.85 3.11
CA THR A 88 1.35 7.76 3.94
C THR A 88 0.04 8.15 4.62
N LYS A 89 -0.92 7.22 4.62
CA LYS A 89 -2.21 7.37 5.32
C LYS A 89 -2.58 6.06 6.01
N PHE A 90 -3.28 6.18 7.14
CA PHE A 90 -3.72 5.05 7.94
C PHE A 90 -5.22 4.96 8.00
N TYR A 91 -5.75 3.75 7.88
CA TYR A 91 -7.18 3.46 7.93
C TYR A 91 -7.49 2.35 8.94
N ALA A 92 -8.68 2.41 9.51
CA ALA A 92 -9.34 1.30 10.18
C ALA A 92 -10.45 0.75 9.29
N ILE A 93 -10.50 -0.57 9.15
CA ILE A 93 -11.45 -1.30 8.33
C ILE A 93 -12.26 -2.20 9.24
N ALA A 94 -13.57 -1.98 9.28
CA ALA A 94 -14.47 -2.87 9.99
C ALA A 94 -14.87 -4.03 9.07
N LEU A 95 -14.68 -5.25 9.56
CA LEU A 95 -15.08 -6.52 8.92
C LEU A 95 -16.01 -7.27 9.88
N ASP A 96 -16.77 -8.23 9.38
CA ASP A 96 -17.63 -9.07 10.24
C ASP A 96 -16.81 -9.84 11.30
N ALA A 97 -15.57 -10.21 10.95
CA ALA A 97 -14.65 -10.91 11.83
C ALA A 97 -13.91 -10.01 12.84
N GLY A 98 -14.10 -8.68 12.78
CA GLY A 98 -13.43 -7.71 13.63
C GLY A 98 -12.84 -6.53 12.85
N GLU A 99 -11.98 -5.77 13.52
CA GLU A 99 -11.32 -4.60 12.92
C GLU A 99 -9.92 -4.97 12.41
N ALA A 100 -9.58 -4.48 11.22
CA ALA A 100 -8.23 -4.53 10.67
C ALA A 100 -7.73 -3.10 10.41
N PHE A 101 -6.41 -2.92 10.36
CA PHE A 101 -5.79 -1.62 10.14
C PHE A 101 -4.96 -1.66 8.86
N VAL A 102 -4.90 -0.54 8.15
CA VAL A 102 -4.17 -0.42 6.89
C VAL A 102 -3.29 0.80 6.91
N GLU A 103 -2.00 0.59 6.65
CA GLU A 103 -1.08 1.62 6.20
C GLU A 103 -1.06 1.61 4.67
N ALA A 104 -1.31 2.77 4.05
CA ALA A 104 -1.29 2.92 2.60
C ALA A 104 -0.28 4.01 2.22
N HIS A 105 0.59 3.71 1.26
CA HIS A 105 1.62 4.63 0.81
C HIS A 105 1.94 4.45 -0.69
N LEU A 106 2.40 5.53 -1.31
CA LEU A 106 2.87 5.58 -2.70
C LEU A 106 4.38 5.38 -2.73
N ASP A 107 4.83 4.57 -3.68
CA ASP A 107 6.18 4.67 -4.23
C ASP A 107 5.98 5.27 -5.63
N ASP A 108 6.44 6.48 -5.87
CA ASP A 108 6.25 7.17 -7.14
C ASP A 108 7.12 6.60 -8.29
N GLY A 109 7.94 5.59 -7.99
CA GLY A 109 8.78 4.90 -8.96
C GLY A 109 10.01 5.69 -9.38
N THR A 110 10.30 6.85 -8.77
CA THR A 110 11.48 7.66 -9.15
C THR A 110 12.78 6.90 -8.97
N GLU A 111 12.92 6.09 -7.92
CA GLU A 111 14.12 5.27 -7.70
C GLU A 111 14.24 4.08 -8.66
N THR A 112 13.10 3.52 -9.08
CA THR A 112 13.06 2.32 -9.93
C THR A 112 12.85 2.63 -11.41
N ARG A 113 12.64 3.91 -11.76
CA ARG A 113 12.21 4.38 -13.10
C ARG A 113 10.99 3.63 -13.63
N GLY A 114 10.11 3.18 -12.73
CA GLY A 114 8.86 2.48 -13.04
C GLY A 114 7.64 3.40 -12.95
N PRO A 115 6.43 2.89 -13.25
CA PRO A 115 5.16 3.65 -13.17
C PRO A 115 4.72 3.99 -11.72
N GLY A 116 5.59 3.75 -10.74
CA GLY A 116 5.25 3.75 -9.32
C GLY A 116 4.32 2.60 -8.91
N SER A 117 3.97 2.59 -7.64
CA SER A 117 3.09 1.60 -7.03
C SER A 117 2.36 2.16 -5.82
N THR A 118 1.24 1.53 -5.51
CA THR A 118 0.50 1.76 -4.27
C THR A 118 0.61 0.51 -3.42
N THR A 119 1.06 0.66 -2.18
CA THR A 119 1.17 -0.45 -1.23
C THR A 119 0.16 -0.29 -0.12
N PHE A 120 -0.52 -1.38 0.22
CA PHE A 120 -1.43 -1.49 1.35
C PHE A 120 -0.91 -2.55 2.31
N VAL A 121 -0.54 -2.14 3.53
CA VAL A 121 -0.06 -3.04 4.58
C VAL A 121 -1.17 -3.23 5.62
N PHE A 122 -1.72 -4.43 5.68
CA PHE A 122 -2.77 -4.83 6.60
C PHE A 122 -2.16 -5.39 7.89
N THR A 123 -2.66 -4.92 9.03
CA THR A 123 -2.29 -5.42 10.37
C THR A 123 -3.55 -5.69 11.21
N LYS A 124 -3.43 -6.63 12.17
CA LYS A 124 -4.51 -6.90 13.14
C LYS A 124 -4.59 -5.87 14.25
N ALA A 125 -3.47 -5.24 14.59
CA ALA A 125 -3.38 -4.24 15.66
C ALA A 125 -3.15 -2.85 15.07
N LYS A 126 -3.69 -1.83 15.73
CA LYS A 126 -3.49 -0.42 15.33
C LYS A 126 -1.99 -0.12 15.32
N PRO A 127 -1.42 0.37 14.21
CA PRO A 127 0.02 0.59 14.09
C PRO A 127 0.47 1.90 14.77
N GLN A 128 0.18 2.04 16.07
CA GLN A 128 0.40 3.30 16.81
C GLN A 128 1.87 3.75 16.79
N LYS A 129 2.81 2.80 16.91
CA LYS A 129 4.24 3.09 16.85
C LYS A 129 4.65 3.71 15.51
N ARG A 130 4.07 3.20 14.41
CA ARG A 130 4.34 3.68 13.06
C ARG A 130 3.75 5.07 12.82
N ILE A 131 2.50 5.27 13.22
CA ILE A 131 1.82 6.58 13.17
C ILE A 131 2.65 7.65 13.90
N GLN A 132 3.19 7.31 15.08
CA GLN A 132 4.04 8.22 15.85
C GLN A 132 5.41 8.45 15.21
N ALA A 133 6.05 7.40 14.69
CA ALA A 133 7.35 7.50 14.01
C ALA A 133 7.30 8.44 12.81
N LEU A 134 6.25 8.33 11.98
CA LEU A 134 6.02 9.17 10.81
C LEU A 134 5.39 10.53 11.16
N GLN A 135 5.17 10.80 12.45
CA GLN A 135 4.60 12.06 12.96
C GLN A 135 3.25 12.41 12.32
N CYS A 136 2.40 11.41 12.07
CA CYS A 136 1.12 11.62 11.43
C CYS A 136 0.11 12.26 12.39
N LYS A 137 -0.80 13.04 11.82
CA LYS A 137 -1.93 13.62 12.55
C LYS A 137 -3.04 12.57 12.67
N GLU A 138 -3.37 12.18 13.90
CA GLU A 138 -4.52 11.32 14.16
C GLU A 138 -5.85 12.08 13.93
N SER A 139 -6.85 11.35 13.43
CA SER A 139 -8.20 11.86 13.09
C SER A 139 -9.24 11.56 14.16
#